data_AF-K4RDQ5-F1
#
_entry.id   AF-K4RDQ5-F1
#
_cell.length_a   1.000
_cell.length_b   1.000
_cell.length_c   1.000
_cell.angle_alpha   90.00
_cell.angle_beta   90.00
_cell.angle_gamma   90.00
#
_symmetry.space_group_name_H-M   'P 1'
#
loop_
_entity.id
_entity.type
_entity.pdbx_description
1 polymer ?
#
loop_
_entity_poly.entity_id
_entity_poly.type
_entity_poly.pdbx_seq_one_letter_code
_entity_poly.pdbx_strand_id
1 'polypeptide(L)'
;MNKALRSAFVLDHLIGHIVSVVATGLVEQIGDDAPDPGPRKVPRDLRLWLARLRLLEAVPFAHLVADATLLPPESIRFFHVDRGWTDALVEGALSVGTVTSADRSALEQLYGTVRTEVDEAERLVRLPGREPGAAVPSGPAGPVTGFLLRSRMVSGWPGIHVRGYAEDNLRLAPPVDDDEVGDAQDRPMRKLGLLRLERLAPAVLLALFDGLPAVVHLEEPRAGVQFGVDETESGGRVRAEVHLRDPATGDRFAPARTVEVPFRKSAPGVLHLRALAERMTAAAPELGATLDAAEFALQMVQFPYRAVFADRTLTGGPPADHLDAFRPGVGYTLLKKHFGGGQ
;
A
#
# COMPACT_ATOMS: atom_id res chain seq x y z
N MET A 1 -38.18 15.21 -29.39
CA MET A 1 -37.53 16.11 -28.40
C MET A 1 -37.75 15.67 -26.94
N ASN A 2 -37.79 14.36 -26.62
CA ASN A 2 -38.25 13.91 -25.27
C ASN A 2 -37.47 12.72 -24.66
N LYS A 3 -36.37 12.29 -25.29
CA LYS A 3 -35.54 11.15 -24.81
C LYS A 3 -34.24 11.61 -24.14
N ALA A 4 -33.60 12.65 -24.69
CA ALA A 4 -32.37 13.24 -24.14
C ALA A 4 -32.60 13.94 -22.78
N LEU A 5 -33.70 14.70 -22.64
CA LEU A 5 -34.09 15.36 -21.39
C LEU A 5 -34.42 14.36 -20.27
N ARG A 6 -35.08 13.23 -20.60
CA ARG A 6 -35.34 12.15 -19.64
C ARG A 6 -34.07 11.41 -19.23
N SER A 7 -33.14 11.20 -20.17
CA SER A 7 -31.85 10.58 -19.86
C SER A 7 -30.99 11.44 -18.95
N ALA A 8 -30.94 12.76 -19.19
CA ALA A 8 -30.20 13.69 -18.34
C ALA A 8 -30.81 13.77 -16.94
N PHE A 9 -32.14 13.83 -16.82
CA PHE A 9 -32.83 13.87 -15.54
C PHE A 9 -32.65 12.58 -14.72
N VAL A 10 -32.68 11.42 -15.37
CA VAL A 10 -32.43 10.13 -14.71
C VAL A 10 -30.98 10.03 -14.25
N LEU A 11 -30.00 10.48 -15.06
CA LEU A 11 -28.59 10.48 -14.69
C LEU A 11 -28.33 11.38 -13.47
N ASP A 12 -28.92 12.58 -13.46
CA ASP A 12 -28.76 13.57 -12.39
C ASP A 12 -29.36 13.08 -11.07
N HIS A 13 -30.54 12.44 -11.14
CA HIS A 13 -31.17 11.81 -9.97
C HIS A 13 -30.37 10.60 -9.47
N LEU A 14 -29.80 9.81 -10.36
CA LEU A 14 -28.99 8.64 -10.01
C LEU A 14 -27.67 9.08 -9.34
N ILE A 15 -27.02 10.12 -9.87
CA ILE A 15 -25.81 10.70 -9.30
C ILE A 15 -26.12 11.29 -7.92
N GLY A 16 -27.18 12.10 -7.78
CA GLY A 16 -27.60 12.67 -6.49
C GLY A 16 -27.93 11.60 -5.45
N HIS A 17 -28.61 10.52 -5.85
CA HIS A 17 -28.95 9.43 -4.94
C HIS A 17 -27.72 8.61 -4.54
N ILE A 18 -26.81 8.31 -5.47
CA ILE A 18 -25.54 7.63 -5.17
C ILE A 18 -24.69 8.48 -4.23
N VAL A 19 -24.54 9.78 -4.50
CA VAL A 19 -23.78 10.69 -3.63
C VAL A 19 -24.39 10.75 -2.23
N SER A 20 -25.73 10.82 -2.12
CA SER A 20 -26.41 10.81 -0.83
C SER A 20 -26.21 9.50 -0.07
N VAL A 21 -26.38 8.35 -0.73
CA VAL A 21 -26.25 7.02 -0.09
C VAL A 21 -24.80 6.77 0.34
N VAL A 22 -23.83 7.13 -0.50
CA VAL A 22 -22.41 7.03 -0.16
C VAL A 22 -22.06 7.98 0.97
N ALA A 23 -22.58 9.22 0.96
CA ALA A 23 -22.38 10.16 2.05
C ALA A 23 -22.97 9.66 3.38
N THR A 24 -24.18 9.11 3.38
CA THR A 24 -24.80 8.55 4.59
C THR A 24 -24.01 7.36 5.13
N GLY A 25 -23.59 6.41 4.29
CA GLY A 25 -22.76 5.28 4.72
C GLY A 25 -21.38 5.69 5.23
N LEU A 26 -20.81 6.76 4.67
CA LEU A 26 -19.54 7.32 5.11
C LEU A 26 -19.69 8.05 6.46
N VAL A 27 -20.81 8.74 6.68
CA VAL A 27 -21.14 9.42 7.94
C VAL A 27 -21.37 8.41 9.08
N GLU A 28 -21.99 7.26 8.81
CA GLU A 28 -22.11 6.19 9.81
C GLU A 28 -20.74 5.62 10.24
N GLN A 29 -19.72 5.67 9.37
CA GLN A 29 -18.34 5.28 9.68
C GLN A 29 -17.52 6.37 10.41
N ILE A 30 -18.06 7.57 10.66
CA ILE A 30 -17.37 8.69 11.34
C ILE A 30 -17.39 8.55 12.89
N GLY A 31 -18.09 7.53 13.41
CA GLY A 31 -18.33 7.33 14.83
C GLY A 31 -17.12 7.00 15.73
N ASP A 32 -15.95 6.65 15.18
CA ASP A 32 -14.79 6.24 15.99
C ASP A 32 -13.82 7.41 16.34
N ASP A 33 -13.82 7.78 17.63
CA ASP A 33 -12.68 8.04 18.53
C ASP A 33 -11.49 8.92 18.09
N ALA A 34 -11.75 10.16 17.66
CA ALA A 34 -10.74 11.22 17.77
C ALA A 34 -11.35 12.58 18.17
N PRO A 35 -10.85 13.25 19.24
CA PRO A 35 -11.33 14.57 19.65
C PRO A 35 -11.03 15.62 18.58
N ASP A 36 -12.00 16.49 18.31
CA ASP A 36 -11.88 17.56 17.32
C ASP A 36 -10.84 18.62 17.76
N PRO A 37 -9.78 18.90 16.99
CA PRO A 37 -8.80 19.92 17.33
C PRO A 37 -9.36 21.34 17.12
N GLY A 38 -10.13 21.80 18.10
CA GLY A 38 -10.51 23.21 18.30
C GLY A 38 -11.72 23.70 17.50
N PRO A 39 -12.10 24.99 17.67
CA PRO A 39 -13.22 25.58 16.94
C PRO A 39 -12.87 25.73 15.45
N ARG A 40 -13.54 24.96 14.61
CA ARG A 40 -13.40 24.99 13.14
C ARG A 40 -14.64 25.59 12.50
N LYS A 41 -14.49 26.18 11.30
CA LYS A 41 -15.64 26.74 10.56
C LYS A 41 -16.48 25.64 9.92
N VAL A 42 -15.85 24.56 9.46
CA VAL A 42 -16.56 23.44 8.83
C VAL A 42 -16.89 22.39 9.90
N PRO A 43 -18.16 21.95 10.01
CA PRO A 43 -18.55 20.88 10.91
C PRO A 43 -17.71 19.62 10.74
N ARG A 44 -17.39 18.92 11.84
CA ARG A 44 -16.51 17.75 11.86
C ARG A 44 -16.90 16.67 10.85
N ASP A 45 -18.17 16.29 10.83
CA ASP A 45 -18.64 15.19 9.98
C ASP A 45 -18.50 15.54 8.51
N LEU A 46 -18.79 16.80 8.15
CA LEU A 46 -18.57 17.30 6.79
C LEU A 46 -17.08 17.30 6.43
N ARG A 47 -16.19 17.73 7.34
CA ARG A 47 -14.74 17.69 7.09
C ARG A 47 -14.23 16.27 6.87
N LEU A 48 -14.64 15.32 7.71
CA LEU A 48 -14.22 13.92 7.58
C LEU A 48 -14.80 13.28 6.32
N TRP A 49 -16.04 13.61 5.94
CA TRP A 49 -16.62 13.20 4.68
C TRP A 49 -15.83 13.74 3.47
N LEU A 50 -15.51 15.04 3.46
CA LEU A 50 -14.70 15.66 2.42
C LEU A 50 -13.27 15.10 2.36
N ALA A 51 -12.68 14.80 3.51
CA ALA A 51 -11.35 14.19 3.60
C ALA A 51 -11.36 12.79 2.95
N ARG A 52 -12.34 11.95 3.27
CA ARG A 52 -12.51 10.63 2.64
C ARG A 52 -12.76 10.73 1.13
N LEU A 53 -13.47 11.77 0.68
CA LEU A 53 -13.64 12.06 -0.75
C LEU A 53 -12.32 12.41 -1.44
N ARG A 54 -11.45 13.24 -0.84
CA ARG A 54 -10.09 13.51 -1.36
C ARG A 54 -9.19 12.28 -1.35
N LEU A 55 -9.41 11.37 -0.41
CA LEU A 55 -8.79 10.04 -0.37
C LEU A 55 -9.44 9.03 -1.33
N LEU A 56 -10.39 9.48 -2.15
CA LEU A 56 -11.02 8.74 -3.25
C LEU A 56 -11.97 7.61 -2.79
N GLU A 57 -12.40 7.56 -1.52
CA GLU A 57 -13.21 6.44 -0.95
C GLU A 57 -14.56 6.25 -1.67
N ALA A 58 -15.10 7.33 -2.23
CA ALA A 58 -16.37 7.35 -2.94
C ALA A 58 -16.23 7.39 -4.48
N VAL A 59 -15.00 7.27 -5.01
CA VAL A 59 -14.75 7.41 -6.45
C VAL A 59 -14.82 6.03 -7.13
N PRO A 60 -15.75 5.82 -8.08
CA PRO A 60 -15.85 4.54 -8.78
C PRO A 60 -14.54 4.15 -9.48
N PHE A 61 -14.22 2.85 -9.45
CA PHE A 61 -12.97 2.34 -10.01
C PHE A 61 -12.72 2.73 -11.48
N ALA A 62 -13.78 2.81 -12.30
CA ALA A 62 -13.68 3.23 -13.70
C ALA A 62 -13.19 4.68 -13.88
N HIS A 63 -13.30 5.53 -12.86
CA HIS A 63 -12.74 6.89 -12.86
C HIS A 63 -11.28 6.92 -12.38
N LEU A 64 -10.83 5.89 -11.67
CA LEU A 64 -9.44 5.74 -11.25
C LEU A 64 -8.59 5.09 -12.35
N VAL A 65 -9.15 4.10 -13.04
CA VAL A 65 -8.51 3.37 -14.13
C VAL A 65 -9.42 3.39 -15.34
N ALA A 66 -9.14 4.32 -16.26
CA ALA A 66 -9.97 4.54 -17.44
C ALA A 66 -10.00 3.33 -18.41
N ASP A 67 -8.92 2.54 -18.44
CA ASP A 67 -8.80 1.36 -19.30
C ASP A 67 -8.09 0.20 -18.57
N ALA A 68 -8.62 -1.01 -18.70
CA ALA A 68 -8.08 -2.21 -18.05
C ALA A 68 -6.66 -2.57 -18.47
N THR A 69 -6.21 -2.13 -19.64
CA THR A 69 -4.83 -2.27 -20.14
C THR A 69 -3.83 -1.40 -19.39
N LEU A 70 -4.28 -0.35 -18.70
CA LEU A 70 -3.43 0.46 -17.82
C LEU A 70 -3.03 -0.32 -16.56
N LEU A 71 -3.84 -1.30 -16.15
CA LEU A 71 -3.54 -2.19 -15.02
C LEU A 71 -3.65 -3.68 -15.42
N PRO A 72 -2.67 -4.21 -16.17
CA PRO A 72 -2.61 -5.62 -16.56
C PRO A 72 -2.53 -6.57 -15.34
N PRO A 73 -2.84 -7.86 -15.50
CA PRO A 73 -2.59 -8.86 -14.46
C PRO A 73 -1.11 -8.91 -14.05
N GLU A 74 -0.85 -9.14 -12.77
CA GLU A 74 0.50 -9.15 -12.17
C GLU A 74 1.29 -7.88 -12.46
N SER A 75 0.67 -6.73 -12.20
CA SER A 75 1.31 -5.43 -12.37
C SER A 75 1.01 -4.47 -11.23
N ILE A 76 1.95 -3.55 -11.01
CA ILE A 76 1.83 -2.44 -10.07
C ILE A 76 2.06 -1.13 -10.82
N ARG A 77 1.29 -0.09 -10.48
CA ARG A 77 1.39 1.25 -11.06
C ARG A 77 1.50 2.27 -9.94
N PHE A 78 2.63 2.97 -9.86
CA PHE A 78 2.83 4.09 -8.94
C PHE A 78 2.32 5.40 -9.56
N PHE A 79 1.75 6.27 -8.75
CA PHE A 79 1.20 7.54 -9.20
C PHE A 79 1.26 8.62 -8.12
N HIS A 80 1.04 9.86 -8.55
CA HIS A 80 0.86 11.04 -7.70
C HIS A 80 -0.61 11.46 -7.74
N VAL A 81 -1.16 11.87 -6.61
CA VAL A 81 -2.49 12.47 -6.56
C VAL A 81 -2.37 13.97 -6.80
N ASP A 82 -3.01 14.45 -7.87
CA ASP A 82 -3.08 15.88 -8.15
C ASP A 82 -4.03 16.55 -7.16
N ARG A 83 -3.49 17.42 -6.31
CA ARG A 83 -4.26 18.13 -5.30
C ARG A 83 -5.31 19.05 -5.91
N GLY A 84 -5.02 19.69 -7.04
CA GLY A 84 -5.98 20.54 -7.74
C GLY A 84 -7.20 19.77 -8.24
N TRP A 85 -7.02 18.53 -8.69
CA TRP A 85 -8.15 17.66 -9.07
C TRP A 85 -8.98 17.22 -7.86
N THR A 86 -8.34 16.86 -6.75
CA THR A 86 -9.08 16.51 -5.52
C THR A 86 -9.78 17.71 -4.89
N ASP A 87 -9.19 18.91 -5.01
CA ASP A 87 -9.78 20.16 -4.54
C ASP A 87 -11.00 20.50 -5.42
N ALA A 88 -10.89 20.39 -6.75
CA ALA A 88 -12.01 20.58 -7.66
C ALA A 88 -13.16 19.58 -7.41
N LEU A 89 -12.84 18.33 -7.02
CA LEU A 89 -13.84 17.34 -6.61
C LEU A 89 -14.60 17.77 -5.35
N VAL A 90 -13.89 18.30 -4.34
CA VAL A 90 -14.47 18.87 -3.12
C VAL A 90 -15.32 20.10 -3.40
N GLU A 91 -14.84 21.02 -4.22
CA GLU A 91 -15.59 22.21 -4.65
C GLU A 91 -16.87 21.82 -5.39
N GLY A 92 -16.79 20.82 -6.29
CA GLY A 92 -17.94 20.27 -6.99
C GLY A 92 -18.98 19.68 -6.03
N ALA A 93 -18.54 18.93 -5.02
CA ALA A 93 -19.41 18.38 -3.99
C ALA A 93 -20.12 19.48 -3.17
N LEU A 94 -19.40 20.54 -2.80
CA LEU A 94 -19.96 21.68 -2.05
C LEU A 94 -20.89 22.55 -2.91
N SER A 95 -20.68 22.59 -4.22
CA SER A 95 -21.48 23.39 -5.15
C SER A 95 -22.96 23.00 -5.17
N VAL A 96 -23.28 21.73 -4.84
CA VAL A 96 -24.65 21.20 -4.74
C VAL A 96 -25.49 21.97 -3.70
N GLY A 97 -24.84 22.50 -2.66
CA GLY A 97 -25.50 23.31 -1.63
C GLY A 97 -25.75 24.77 -2.04
N THR A 98 -25.30 25.21 -3.21
CA THR A 98 -25.45 26.61 -3.65
C THR A 98 -26.68 26.78 -4.54
N VAL A 99 -27.64 27.60 -4.10
CA VAL A 99 -28.87 27.87 -4.85
C VAL A 99 -28.81 29.24 -5.53
N THR A 100 -28.20 30.23 -4.88
CA THR A 100 -28.10 31.60 -5.38
C THR A 100 -26.65 32.00 -5.70
N SER A 101 -26.49 33.10 -6.44
CA SER A 101 -25.18 33.72 -6.68
C SER A 101 -24.54 34.24 -5.39
N ALA A 102 -25.35 34.66 -4.40
CA ALA A 102 -24.87 35.06 -3.09
C ALA A 102 -24.27 33.88 -2.32
N ASP A 103 -24.95 32.72 -2.33
CA ASP A 103 -24.44 31.49 -1.70
C ASP A 103 -23.11 31.05 -2.33
N ARG A 104 -23.03 31.11 -3.66
CA ARG A 104 -21.80 30.76 -4.38
C ARG A 104 -20.63 31.68 -4.02
N SER A 105 -20.87 33.00 -3.96
CA SER A 105 -19.84 33.98 -3.55
C SER A 105 -19.39 33.76 -2.10
N ALA A 106 -20.32 33.49 -1.19
CA ALA A 106 -20.00 33.19 0.20
C ALA A 106 -19.18 31.89 0.34
N LEU A 107 -19.53 30.85 -0.41
CA LEU A 107 -18.78 29.58 -0.43
C LEU A 107 -17.39 29.75 -1.03
N GLU A 108 -17.26 30.54 -2.10
CA GLU A 108 -15.98 30.81 -2.76
C GLU A 108 -14.96 31.46 -1.80
N GLN A 109 -15.42 32.36 -0.93
CA GLN A 109 -14.60 32.95 0.12
C GLN A 109 -14.18 31.94 1.19
N LEU A 110 -14.92 30.84 1.36
CA LEU A 110 -14.66 29.80 2.35
C LEU A 110 -13.76 28.68 1.85
N TYR A 111 -13.58 28.49 0.54
CA TYR A 111 -12.79 27.37 -0.02
C TYR A 111 -11.38 27.28 0.55
N GLY A 112 -10.70 28.41 0.76
CA GLY A 112 -9.37 28.41 1.38
C GLY A 112 -9.37 27.84 2.81
N THR A 113 -10.39 28.19 3.62
CA THR A 113 -10.56 27.63 4.97
C THR A 113 -10.93 26.16 4.90
N VAL A 114 -11.89 25.79 4.05
CA VAL A 114 -12.31 24.38 3.90
C VAL A 114 -11.12 23.51 3.50
N ARG A 115 -10.32 23.93 2.51
CA ARG A 115 -9.15 23.16 2.08
C ARG A 115 -8.18 22.91 3.21
N THR A 116 -7.87 23.95 4.00
CA THR A 116 -6.95 23.82 5.15
C THR A 116 -7.50 22.86 6.21
N GLU A 117 -8.79 22.98 6.53
CA GLU A 117 -9.42 22.13 7.54
C GLU A 117 -9.59 20.67 7.06
N VAL A 118 -9.73 20.45 5.74
CA VAL A 118 -9.78 19.11 5.13
C VAL A 118 -8.39 18.50 5.01
N ASP A 119 -7.36 19.27 4.65
CA ASP A 119 -5.94 18.83 4.65
C ASP A 119 -5.53 18.23 6.00
N GLU A 120 -5.96 18.86 7.09
CA GLU A 120 -5.74 18.34 8.44
C GLU A 120 -6.57 17.09 8.74
N ALA A 121 -7.82 17.05 8.27
CA ALA A 121 -8.74 15.94 8.50
C ALA A 121 -8.35 14.66 7.73
N GLU A 122 -7.68 14.75 6.57
CA GLU A 122 -7.18 13.59 5.82
C GLU A 122 -6.30 12.66 6.67
N ARG A 123 -5.44 13.24 7.51
CA ARG A 123 -4.55 12.48 8.39
C ARG A 123 -5.26 11.84 9.57
N LEU A 124 -6.54 12.19 9.79
CA LEU A 124 -7.40 11.61 10.81
C LEU A 124 -8.25 10.46 10.26
N VAL A 125 -8.47 10.38 8.95
CA VAL A 125 -9.34 9.36 8.33
C VAL A 125 -8.79 7.95 8.56
N ARG A 126 -7.47 7.78 8.46
CA ARG A 126 -6.81 6.49 8.70
C ARG A 126 -5.68 6.66 9.70
N LEU A 127 -5.92 6.21 10.92
CA LEU A 127 -4.94 6.12 12.00
C LEU A 127 -4.69 4.64 12.35
N PRO A 128 -4.01 3.85 11.49
CA PRO A 128 -3.77 2.45 11.82
C PRO A 128 -2.73 2.37 12.94
N GLY A 129 -3.14 1.84 14.11
CA GLY A 129 -2.22 1.41 15.18
C GLY A 129 -1.48 2.55 15.89
N ARG A 130 -2.08 3.73 16.01
CA ARG A 130 -1.47 4.80 16.81
C ARG A 130 -1.57 4.45 18.29
N GLU A 131 -0.43 4.46 19.00
CA GLU A 131 -0.43 4.35 20.46
C GLU A 131 -1.30 5.48 21.05
N PRO A 132 -2.13 5.20 22.07
CA PRO A 132 -2.91 6.22 22.75
C PRO A 132 -2.02 7.38 23.21
N GLY A 133 -2.28 8.59 22.71
CA GLY A 133 -1.52 9.81 23.06
C GLY A 133 -0.42 10.23 22.09
N ALA A 134 -0.18 9.50 21.00
CA ALA A 134 0.74 9.97 19.96
C ALA A 134 0.20 11.23 19.26
N ALA A 135 1.03 12.27 19.19
CA ALA A 135 0.67 13.59 18.68
C ALA A 135 0.14 13.52 17.24
N VAL A 136 -1.08 14.03 17.00
CA VAL A 136 -1.69 14.16 15.65
C VAL A 136 -0.67 14.79 14.69
N PRO A 137 -0.42 14.21 13.49
CA PRO A 137 0.55 14.79 12.59
C PRO A 137 0.00 16.17 12.19
N SER A 138 0.74 17.21 12.55
CA SER A 138 0.39 18.59 12.27
C SER A 138 1.43 19.17 11.31
N GLY A 139 0.97 19.95 10.33
CA GLY A 139 1.82 20.53 9.30
C GLY A 139 1.11 20.65 7.96
N PRO A 140 1.67 21.43 7.01
CA PRO A 140 1.08 21.61 5.69
C PRO A 140 0.94 20.26 4.97
N ALA A 141 -0.15 20.09 4.22
CA ALA A 141 -0.39 18.90 3.41
C ALA A 141 0.78 18.67 2.44
N GLY A 142 1.39 17.50 2.54
CA GLY A 142 2.47 17.07 1.65
C GLY A 142 1.94 16.52 0.32
N PRO A 143 2.85 16.17 -0.61
CA PRO A 143 2.48 15.41 -1.79
C PRO A 143 1.88 14.07 -1.37
N VAL A 144 0.77 13.68 -1.98
CA VAL A 144 0.17 12.36 -1.79
C VAL A 144 0.55 11.50 -2.97
N THR A 145 1.15 10.36 -2.69
CA THR A 145 1.53 9.37 -3.69
C THR A 145 0.84 8.06 -3.38
N GLY A 146 0.83 7.15 -4.34
CA GLY A 146 0.17 5.88 -4.14
C GLY A 146 0.52 4.86 -5.21
N PHE A 147 -0.10 3.69 -5.08
CA PHE A 147 -0.06 2.69 -6.12
C PHE A 147 -1.39 1.96 -6.27
N LEU A 148 -1.58 1.44 -7.47
CA LEU A 148 -2.56 0.41 -7.79
C LEU A 148 -1.82 -0.88 -8.10
N LEU A 149 -2.16 -1.95 -7.39
CA LEU A 149 -1.60 -3.28 -7.57
C LEU A 149 -2.71 -4.21 -8.04
N ARG A 150 -2.51 -4.87 -9.19
CA ARG A 150 -3.34 -5.98 -9.63
C ARG A 150 -2.52 -7.27 -9.60
N SER A 151 -2.78 -8.12 -8.62
CA SER A 151 -2.03 -9.37 -8.44
C SER A 151 -2.86 -10.43 -7.74
N ARG A 152 -2.57 -11.70 -8.06
CA ARG A 152 -3.08 -12.86 -7.32
C ARG A 152 -2.69 -12.84 -5.84
N MET A 153 -1.57 -12.20 -5.49
CA MET A 153 -1.16 -11.99 -4.10
C MET A 153 -2.25 -11.24 -3.30
N VAL A 154 -2.88 -10.22 -3.87
CA VAL A 154 -3.95 -9.46 -3.21
C VAL A 154 -5.18 -10.33 -2.95
N SER A 155 -5.49 -11.24 -3.88
CA SER A 155 -6.62 -12.17 -3.72
C SER A 155 -6.34 -13.32 -2.75
N GLY A 156 -5.09 -13.81 -2.71
CA GLY A 156 -4.68 -14.90 -1.82
C GLY A 156 -4.52 -14.44 -0.37
N TRP A 157 -4.08 -13.20 -0.16
CA TRP A 157 -3.82 -12.64 1.17
C TRP A 157 -4.55 -11.30 1.37
N PRO A 158 -5.83 -11.32 1.75
CA PRO A 158 -6.61 -10.09 1.95
C PRO A 158 -6.07 -9.17 3.04
N GLY A 159 -5.33 -9.71 4.01
CA GLY A 159 -4.70 -8.97 5.12
C GLY A 159 -3.28 -8.49 4.82
N ILE A 160 -2.90 -8.31 3.56
CA ILE A 160 -1.55 -7.89 3.17
C ILE A 160 -1.18 -6.57 3.87
N HIS A 161 0.04 -6.52 4.40
CA HIS A 161 0.58 -5.33 5.04
C HIS A 161 1.34 -4.50 4.01
N VAL A 162 1.13 -3.19 4.04
CA VAL A 162 1.82 -2.24 3.16
C VAL A 162 2.53 -1.20 4.01
N ARG A 163 3.83 -1.06 3.80
CA ARG A 163 4.67 -0.04 4.47
C ARG A 163 5.43 0.75 3.41
N GLY A 164 5.36 2.08 3.51
CA GLY A 164 6.13 2.99 2.66
C GLY A 164 7.09 3.78 3.53
N TYR A 165 8.33 3.95 3.07
CA TYR A 165 9.39 4.61 3.81
C TYR A 165 10.04 5.70 2.96
N ALA A 166 10.37 6.83 3.56
CA ALA A 166 11.06 7.92 2.86
C ALA A 166 12.58 7.70 2.77
N GLU A 167 13.14 6.75 3.50
CA GLU A 167 14.55 6.33 3.44
C GLU A 167 14.60 4.82 3.22
N ASP A 168 15.57 4.38 2.42
CA ASP A 168 15.80 2.97 2.12
C ASP A 168 16.62 2.31 3.24
N ASN A 169 16.28 1.08 3.63
CA ASN A 169 16.96 0.34 4.70
C ASN A 169 18.43 0.04 4.37
N LEU A 170 18.77 -0.12 3.10
CA LEU A 170 20.14 -0.32 2.65
C LEU A 170 20.99 0.95 2.72
N ARG A 171 20.35 2.12 2.89
CA ARG A 171 21.04 3.41 3.10
C ARG A 171 21.27 3.75 4.57
N LEU A 172 20.74 2.94 5.50
CA LEU A 172 20.98 3.12 6.92
C LEU A 172 22.44 2.78 7.30
N ALA A 173 22.87 3.24 8.47
CA ALA A 173 24.19 2.95 9.03
C ALA A 173 24.03 2.33 10.43
N PRO A 174 24.19 0.99 10.59
CA PRO A 174 24.47 0.00 9.54
C PRO A 174 23.27 -0.25 8.61
N PRO A 175 23.52 -0.77 7.38
CA PRO A 175 22.44 -1.20 6.51
C PRO A 175 21.69 -2.38 7.14
N VAL A 176 20.39 -2.45 6.91
CA VAL A 176 19.53 -3.53 7.41
C VAL A 176 18.99 -4.29 6.21
N ASP A 177 19.08 -5.61 6.24
CA ASP A 177 18.56 -6.45 5.17
C ASP A 177 17.02 -6.37 5.09
N ASP A 178 16.48 -6.53 3.89
CA ASP A 178 15.04 -6.40 3.62
C ASP A 178 14.19 -7.33 4.51
N ASP A 179 14.68 -8.54 4.80
CA ASP A 179 14.02 -9.55 5.63
C ASP A 179 13.99 -9.17 7.13
N GLU A 180 14.89 -8.27 7.56
CA GLU A 180 15.06 -7.88 8.96
C GLU A 180 14.35 -6.57 9.32
N VAL A 181 13.85 -5.83 8.33
CA VAL A 181 13.11 -4.59 8.58
C VAL A 181 11.83 -4.90 9.35
N GLY A 182 11.77 -4.44 10.59
CA GLY A 182 10.64 -4.57 11.50
C GLY A 182 10.16 -3.22 12.01
N ASP A 183 9.44 -3.23 13.13
CA ASP A 183 8.84 -2.02 13.69
C ASP A 183 9.90 -1.08 14.29
N ALA A 184 11.06 -1.62 14.68
CA ALA A 184 12.19 -0.83 15.18
C ALA A 184 12.77 0.12 14.11
N GLN A 185 12.68 -0.26 12.83
CA GLN A 185 13.18 0.51 11.71
C GLN A 185 12.20 1.56 11.20
N ASP A 186 10.94 1.57 11.69
CA ASP A 186 9.92 2.52 11.23
C ASP A 186 10.33 3.98 11.42
N ARG A 187 10.99 4.31 12.53
CA ARG A 187 11.47 5.66 12.81
C ARG A 187 12.74 6.02 12.01
N PRO A 188 13.82 5.21 12.02
CA PRO A 188 15.01 5.46 11.19
C PRO A 188 14.70 5.59 9.69
N MET A 189 13.83 4.73 9.15
CA MET A 189 13.45 4.75 7.74
C MET A 189 12.42 5.84 7.39
N ARG A 190 11.95 6.60 8.39
CA ARG A 190 10.89 7.60 8.26
C ARG A 190 9.64 7.03 7.56
N LYS A 191 8.97 6.09 8.23
CA LYS A 191 7.71 5.51 7.75
C LYS A 191 6.69 6.60 7.42
N LEU A 192 6.13 6.50 6.22
CA LEU A 192 5.09 7.40 5.74
C LEU A 192 3.74 7.01 6.33
N GLY A 193 2.90 8.01 6.58
CA GLY A 193 1.51 7.80 6.96
C GLY A 193 0.74 7.15 5.83
N LEU A 194 0.01 6.06 6.12
CA LEU A 194 -0.86 5.42 5.15
C LEU A 194 -2.24 6.08 5.23
N LEU A 195 -2.60 6.87 4.23
CA LEU A 195 -3.85 7.62 4.19
C LEU A 195 -5.02 6.74 3.75
N ARG A 196 -4.78 5.83 2.81
CA ARG A 196 -5.76 4.83 2.37
C ARG A 196 -5.06 3.54 1.99
N LEU A 197 -5.67 2.43 2.36
CA LEU A 197 -5.32 1.09 1.90
C LEU A 197 -6.60 0.28 1.81
N GLU A 198 -7.02 0.01 0.60
CA GLU A 198 -8.31 -0.58 0.31
C GLU A 198 -8.23 -1.52 -0.88
N ARG A 199 -8.93 -2.63 -0.76
CA ARG A 199 -9.09 -3.59 -1.84
C ARG A 199 -10.31 -3.22 -2.68
N LEU A 200 -10.08 -2.52 -3.79
CA LEU A 200 -11.13 -2.04 -4.70
C LEU A 200 -11.82 -3.18 -5.48
N ALA A 201 -11.11 -4.29 -5.69
CA ALA A 201 -11.64 -5.53 -6.28
C ALA A 201 -10.85 -6.73 -5.73
N PRO A 202 -11.30 -7.99 -5.85
CA PRO A 202 -10.66 -9.13 -5.20
C PRO A 202 -9.15 -9.26 -5.41
N ALA A 203 -8.64 -8.82 -6.58
CA ALA A 203 -7.21 -8.84 -6.91
C ALA A 203 -6.60 -7.44 -7.09
N VAL A 204 -7.32 -6.36 -6.74
CA VAL A 204 -6.88 -4.97 -6.94
C VAL A 204 -6.78 -4.25 -5.60
N LEU A 205 -5.58 -3.78 -5.27
CA LEU A 205 -5.26 -3.02 -4.06
C LEU A 205 -4.90 -1.59 -4.42
N LEU A 206 -5.48 -0.63 -3.71
CA LEU A 206 -5.11 0.78 -3.74
C LEU A 206 -4.44 1.13 -2.42
N ALA A 207 -3.29 1.81 -2.49
CA ALA A 207 -2.64 2.41 -1.33
C ALA A 207 -2.31 3.89 -1.63
N LEU A 208 -2.51 4.77 -0.65
CA LEU A 208 -2.16 6.18 -0.66
C LEU A 208 -1.28 6.50 0.56
N PHE A 209 -0.17 7.18 0.33
CA PHE A 209 0.81 7.60 1.32
C PHE A 209 0.83 9.12 1.46
N ASP A 210 1.03 9.59 2.68
CA ASP A 210 1.32 10.99 3.01
C ASP A 210 2.81 11.27 2.79
N GLY A 211 3.20 11.44 1.53
CA GLY A 211 4.58 11.69 1.12
C GLY A 211 5.00 10.86 -0.09
N LEU A 212 6.28 11.01 -0.46
CA LEU A 212 6.93 10.26 -1.53
C LEU A 212 7.79 9.13 -0.93
N PRO A 213 7.43 7.84 -1.13
CA PRO A 213 8.27 6.74 -0.66
C PRO A 213 9.54 6.62 -1.52
N ALA A 214 10.64 6.26 -0.87
CA ALA A 214 11.86 5.75 -1.50
C ALA A 214 11.80 4.23 -1.66
N VAL A 215 11.13 3.55 -0.73
CA VAL A 215 10.90 2.10 -0.75
C VAL A 215 9.49 1.77 -0.26
N VAL A 216 8.86 0.78 -0.90
CA VAL A 216 7.56 0.22 -0.49
C VAL A 216 7.70 -1.28 -0.26
N HIS A 217 7.32 -1.73 0.94
CA HIS A 217 7.26 -3.14 1.33
C HIS A 217 5.81 -3.61 1.29
N LEU A 218 5.56 -4.70 0.55
CA LEU A 218 4.33 -5.47 0.58
C LEU A 218 4.65 -6.79 1.30
N GLU A 219 4.05 -6.98 2.47
CA GLU A 219 4.31 -8.10 3.36
C GLU A 219 3.05 -8.96 3.49
N GLU A 220 3.23 -10.28 3.47
CA GLU A 220 2.17 -11.18 3.89
C GLU A 220 1.70 -10.86 5.32
N PRO A 221 0.41 -11.10 5.63
CA PRO A 221 -0.12 -10.91 6.98
C PRO A 221 0.71 -11.70 8.00
N ARG A 222 1.15 -11.06 9.07
CA ARG A 222 1.98 -11.66 10.13
C ARG A 222 1.22 -12.63 11.06
N ALA A 223 0.06 -13.12 10.63
CA ALA A 223 -0.89 -13.84 11.48
C ALA A 223 -0.72 -15.39 11.47
N GLY A 224 0.42 -15.91 11.01
CA GLY A 224 0.70 -17.34 11.07
C GLY A 224 2.18 -17.67 10.89
N VAL A 225 2.71 -18.57 11.72
CA VAL A 225 3.99 -19.23 11.47
C VAL A 225 3.74 -20.30 10.42
N GLN A 226 4.45 -20.20 9.29
CA GLN A 226 4.35 -21.17 8.20
C GLN A 226 5.61 -22.05 8.19
N PHE A 227 5.44 -23.30 7.75
CA PHE A 227 6.56 -24.16 7.39
C PHE A 227 6.69 -24.19 5.88
N GLY A 228 7.89 -23.94 5.38
CA GLY A 228 8.09 -23.81 3.95
C GLY A 228 9.53 -23.96 3.53
N VAL A 229 9.73 -23.82 2.22
CA VAL A 229 11.01 -23.96 1.55
C VAL A 229 11.12 -22.83 0.54
N ASP A 230 12.34 -22.37 0.28
CA ASP A 230 12.59 -21.34 -0.71
C ASP A 230 12.78 -22.01 -2.08
N GLU A 231 11.89 -21.68 -3.02
CA GLU A 231 11.94 -22.23 -4.37
C GLU A 231 12.68 -21.29 -5.32
N THR A 232 13.65 -21.85 -6.04
CA THR A 232 14.35 -21.15 -7.12
C THR A 232 14.13 -21.88 -8.44
N GLU A 233 13.69 -21.16 -9.45
CA GLU A 233 13.56 -21.69 -10.80
C GLU A 233 14.77 -21.28 -11.64
N SER A 234 15.50 -22.27 -12.14
CA SER A 234 16.62 -22.04 -13.06
C SER A 234 16.55 -23.03 -14.22
N GLY A 235 16.39 -22.50 -15.44
CA GLY A 235 16.36 -23.31 -16.67
C GLY A 235 15.20 -24.32 -16.73
N GLY A 236 14.02 -23.97 -16.18
CA GLY A 236 12.84 -24.85 -16.16
C GLY A 236 12.91 -25.99 -15.14
N ARG A 237 13.87 -25.95 -14.21
CA ARG A 237 13.91 -26.80 -13.02
C ARG A 237 13.66 -25.97 -11.78
N VAL A 238 12.69 -26.39 -10.98
CA VAL A 238 12.46 -25.86 -9.63
C VAL A 238 13.35 -26.60 -8.66
N ARG A 239 14.18 -25.86 -7.91
CA ARG A 239 14.92 -26.36 -6.75
C ARG A 239 14.30 -25.76 -5.51
N ALA A 240 14.15 -26.58 -4.47
CA ALA A 240 13.71 -26.12 -3.17
C ALA A 240 14.88 -26.20 -2.19
N GLU A 241 15.09 -25.14 -1.42
CA GLU A 241 16.17 -25.04 -0.45
C GLU A 241 15.64 -24.58 0.92
N VAL A 242 16.35 -24.92 1.99
CA VAL A 242 16.08 -24.43 3.35
C VAL A 242 17.32 -23.74 3.89
N HIS A 243 17.15 -22.54 4.41
CA HIS A 243 18.18 -21.81 5.14
C HIS A 243 18.22 -22.28 6.60
N LEU A 244 19.34 -22.85 7.01
CA LEU A 244 19.50 -23.38 8.36
C LEU A 244 19.62 -22.27 9.40
N ARG A 245 19.12 -22.56 10.60
CA ARG A 245 19.07 -21.69 11.77
C ARG A 245 19.84 -22.29 12.93
N ASP A 246 20.45 -21.43 13.72
CA ASP A 246 21.05 -21.80 15.00
C ASP A 246 19.93 -22.25 15.96
N PRO A 247 20.01 -23.47 16.53
CA PRO A 247 18.97 -23.97 17.43
C PRO A 247 18.88 -23.21 18.76
N ALA A 248 19.94 -22.51 19.17
CA ALA A 248 19.96 -21.74 20.43
C ALA A 248 19.33 -20.36 20.29
N THR A 249 19.50 -19.68 19.14
CA THR A 249 18.97 -18.32 18.93
C THR A 249 17.75 -18.29 18.00
N GLY A 250 17.60 -19.25 17.10
CA GLY A 250 16.60 -19.26 16.03
C GLY A 250 16.97 -18.41 14.81
N ASP A 251 18.11 -17.71 14.85
CA ASP A 251 18.60 -16.89 13.76
C ASP A 251 19.18 -17.75 12.65
N ARG A 252 19.14 -17.27 11.40
CA ARG A 252 19.84 -17.93 10.30
C ARG A 252 21.35 -17.93 10.58
N PHE A 253 22.03 -19.01 10.23
CA PHE A 253 23.49 -19.06 10.36
C PHE A 253 24.16 -17.95 9.53
N ALA A 254 25.22 -17.35 10.08
CA ALA A 254 26.11 -16.44 9.37
C ALA A 254 27.53 -17.05 9.34
N PRO A 255 28.09 -17.41 8.16
CA PRO A 255 27.51 -17.30 6.82
C PRO A 255 26.33 -18.25 6.59
N ALA A 256 25.45 -17.89 5.64
CA ALA A 256 24.25 -18.65 5.32
C ALA A 256 24.59 -20.10 4.92
N ARG A 257 23.89 -21.06 5.54
CA ARG A 257 23.97 -22.49 5.21
C ARG A 257 22.64 -22.92 4.61
N THR A 258 22.65 -23.35 3.35
CA THR A 258 21.45 -23.83 2.66
C THR A 258 21.51 -25.33 2.42
N VAL A 259 20.34 -25.98 2.45
CA VAL A 259 20.19 -27.41 2.19
C VAL A 259 19.15 -27.62 1.11
N GLU A 260 19.54 -28.34 0.05
CA GLU A 260 18.60 -28.75 -0.99
C GLU A 260 17.60 -29.78 -0.46
N VAL A 261 16.33 -29.53 -0.72
CA VAL A 261 15.19 -30.29 -0.22
C VAL A 261 14.94 -31.54 -1.08
N PRO A 262 15.08 -32.76 -0.52
CA PRO A 262 14.80 -33.98 -1.25
C PRO A 262 13.28 -34.27 -1.28
N PHE A 263 12.77 -34.58 -2.47
CA PHE A 263 11.41 -35.07 -2.68
C PHE A 263 11.37 -36.60 -2.82
N ARG A 264 10.25 -37.22 -2.47
CA ARG A 264 10.06 -38.67 -2.64
C ARG A 264 10.00 -39.03 -4.12
N LYS A 265 10.76 -40.06 -4.52
CA LYS A 265 10.77 -40.58 -5.91
C LYS A 265 9.39 -41.02 -6.40
N SER A 266 8.53 -41.53 -5.50
CA SER A 266 7.18 -42.02 -5.82
C SER A 266 6.09 -40.96 -5.73
N ALA A 267 6.40 -39.75 -5.25
CA ALA A 267 5.45 -38.67 -5.03
C ALA A 267 6.14 -37.30 -5.17
N PRO A 268 6.33 -36.81 -6.41
CA PRO A 268 6.89 -35.48 -6.66
C PRO A 268 5.95 -34.43 -6.06
N GLY A 269 6.41 -33.71 -5.04
CA GLY A 269 5.59 -32.81 -4.20
C GLY A 269 5.51 -33.21 -2.73
N VAL A 270 5.96 -34.42 -2.36
CA VAL A 270 6.06 -34.85 -0.96
C VAL A 270 7.52 -34.85 -0.51
N LEU A 271 7.79 -34.13 0.57
CA LEU A 271 9.12 -34.06 1.17
C LEU A 271 9.60 -35.43 1.69
N HIS A 272 10.87 -35.74 1.44
CA HIS A 272 11.54 -36.89 2.01
C HIS A 272 12.18 -36.51 3.35
N LEU A 273 11.36 -36.36 4.40
CA LEU A 273 11.75 -35.82 5.71
C LEU A 273 13.03 -36.43 6.31
N ARG A 274 13.19 -37.77 6.26
CA ARG A 274 14.40 -38.43 6.79
C ARG A 274 15.67 -37.97 6.09
N ALA A 275 15.68 -38.02 4.76
CA ALA A 275 16.81 -37.57 3.94
C ALA A 275 17.05 -36.06 4.08
N LEU A 276 16.00 -35.27 4.30
CA LEU A 276 16.16 -33.84 4.58
C LEU A 276 16.85 -33.62 5.93
N ALA A 277 16.40 -34.29 6.99
CA ALA A 277 17.01 -34.19 8.31
C ALA A 277 18.49 -34.64 8.30
N GLU A 278 18.81 -35.74 7.60
CA GLU A 278 20.21 -36.20 7.41
C GLU A 278 21.07 -35.16 6.68
N ARG A 279 20.52 -34.47 5.68
CA ARG A 279 21.23 -33.38 4.98
C ARG A 279 21.41 -32.15 5.88
N MET A 280 20.43 -31.83 6.71
CA MET A 280 20.51 -30.72 7.67
C MET A 280 21.62 -30.94 8.70
N THR A 281 21.67 -32.10 9.36
CA THR A 281 22.72 -32.39 10.35
C THR A 281 24.10 -32.53 9.72
N ALA A 282 24.19 -33.01 8.47
CA ALA A 282 25.44 -33.03 7.72
C ALA A 282 25.95 -31.62 7.36
N ALA A 283 25.05 -30.68 7.06
CA ALA A 283 25.38 -29.30 6.71
C ALA A 283 25.63 -28.41 7.95
N ALA A 284 25.05 -28.75 9.10
CA ALA A 284 25.27 -28.05 10.37
C ALA A 284 25.42 -29.04 11.53
N PRO A 285 26.67 -29.42 11.88
CA PRO A 285 26.95 -30.30 13.02
C PRO A 285 26.45 -29.79 14.37
N GLU A 286 26.21 -28.47 14.50
CA GLU A 286 25.67 -27.80 15.67
C GLU A 286 24.23 -28.23 15.99
N LEU A 287 23.50 -28.77 15.00
CA LEU A 287 22.18 -29.37 15.18
C LEU A 287 22.24 -30.76 15.86
N GLY A 288 23.44 -31.28 16.12
CA GLY A 288 23.63 -32.61 16.67
C GLY A 288 23.47 -33.74 15.65
N ALA A 289 23.54 -34.98 16.14
CA ALA A 289 23.51 -36.18 15.28
C ALA A 289 22.11 -36.51 14.75
N THR A 290 21.07 -36.06 15.43
CA THR A 290 19.66 -36.31 15.10
C THR A 290 18.84 -35.08 15.43
N LEU A 291 18.00 -34.65 14.48
CA LEU A 291 17.02 -33.59 14.71
C LEU A 291 15.77 -34.16 15.37
N ASP A 292 15.34 -33.56 16.47
CA ASP A 292 14.01 -33.81 17.00
C ASP A 292 12.93 -33.08 16.16
N ALA A 293 11.66 -33.31 16.49
CA ALA A 293 10.55 -32.71 15.76
C ALA A 293 10.47 -31.18 15.93
N ALA A 294 10.90 -30.64 17.07
CA ALA A 294 10.87 -29.20 17.36
C ALA A 294 12.01 -28.47 16.66
N GLU A 295 13.21 -29.02 16.68
CA GLU A 295 14.38 -28.51 15.95
C GLU A 295 14.13 -28.59 14.45
N PHE A 296 13.59 -29.70 13.94
CA PHE A 296 13.22 -29.81 12.53
C PHE A 296 12.17 -28.76 12.15
N ALA A 297 11.14 -28.56 13.00
CA ALA A 297 10.14 -27.52 12.79
C ALA A 297 10.80 -26.14 12.74
N LEU A 298 11.71 -25.82 13.67
CA LEU A 298 12.44 -24.56 13.70
C LEU A 298 13.21 -24.30 12.40
N GLN A 299 13.88 -25.32 11.85
CA GLN A 299 14.58 -25.19 10.57
C GLN A 299 13.63 -24.90 9.41
N MET A 300 12.41 -25.41 9.47
CA MET A 300 11.40 -25.24 8.42
C MET A 300 10.58 -23.95 8.56
N VAL A 301 10.75 -23.17 9.63
CA VAL A 301 9.99 -21.93 9.85
C VAL A 301 10.35 -20.91 8.76
N GLN A 302 9.32 -20.50 8.01
CA GLN A 302 9.39 -19.45 7.01
C GLN A 302 8.68 -18.20 7.53
N PHE A 303 9.36 -17.06 7.42
CA PHE A 303 8.75 -15.78 7.74
C PHE A 303 7.84 -15.32 6.59
N PRO A 304 6.85 -14.47 6.88
CA PRO A 304 5.97 -13.91 5.85
C PRO A 304 6.78 -13.31 4.71
N TYR A 305 6.45 -13.68 3.48
CA TYR A 305 7.15 -13.16 2.31
C TYR A 305 6.98 -11.66 2.20
N ARG A 306 8.03 -10.99 1.71
CA ARG A 306 8.07 -9.55 1.49
C ARG A 306 8.50 -9.24 0.06
N ALA A 307 7.63 -8.55 -0.66
CA ALA A 307 7.98 -7.92 -1.93
C ALA A 307 8.44 -6.48 -1.69
N VAL A 308 9.66 -6.16 -2.12
CA VAL A 308 10.28 -4.85 -1.95
C VAL A 308 10.32 -4.12 -3.30
N PHE A 309 9.75 -2.91 -3.33
CA PHE A 309 9.78 -2.00 -4.47
C PHE A 309 10.66 -0.82 -4.11
N ALA A 310 11.91 -0.83 -4.60
CA ALA A 310 12.93 0.14 -4.28
C ALA A 310 13.88 0.39 -5.47
N ASP A 311 14.89 1.22 -5.23
CA ASP A 311 16.01 1.43 -6.15
C ASP A 311 16.87 0.17 -6.26
N ARG A 312 16.75 -0.53 -7.39
CA ARG A 312 17.48 -1.78 -7.67
C ARG A 312 19.00 -1.63 -7.74
N THR A 313 19.51 -0.41 -7.88
CA THR A 313 20.96 -0.18 -7.92
C THR A 313 21.63 -0.44 -6.56
N LEU A 314 20.88 -0.33 -5.46
CA LEU A 314 21.38 -0.59 -4.11
C LEU A 314 21.70 -2.06 -3.87
N THR A 315 21.05 -2.97 -4.60
CA THR A 315 21.28 -4.42 -4.54
C THR A 315 22.17 -4.92 -5.69
N GLY A 316 22.84 -4.01 -6.41
CA GLY A 316 23.69 -4.34 -7.55
C GLY A 316 22.93 -4.78 -8.82
N GLY A 317 21.61 -4.62 -8.84
CA GLY A 317 20.78 -4.88 -10.02
C GLY A 317 20.91 -3.76 -11.07
N PRO A 318 20.54 -4.04 -12.33
CA PRO A 318 20.46 -2.99 -13.34
C PRO A 318 19.43 -1.93 -12.89
N PRO A 319 19.69 -0.63 -13.14
CA PRO A 319 18.70 0.40 -12.87
C PRO A 319 17.43 0.07 -13.65
N ALA A 320 16.28 0.28 -13.01
CA ALA A 320 15.04 0.25 -13.76
C ALA A 320 15.08 1.36 -14.82
N ASP A 321 14.65 1.06 -16.05
CA ASP A 321 14.71 1.96 -17.21
C ASP A 321 13.98 3.32 -16.98
N HIS A 322 13.18 3.39 -15.91
CA HIS A 322 12.66 4.60 -15.32
C HIS A 322 13.48 4.94 -14.05
N LEU A 323 14.47 5.82 -14.22
CA LEU A 323 15.25 6.39 -13.12
C LEU A 323 14.32 6.98 -12.06
N ASP A 324 14.43 6.46 -10.83
CA ASP A 324 13.56 6.65 -9.66
C ASP A 324 12.14 6.08 -9.79
N ALA A 325 11.90 4.90 -9.19
CA ALA A 325 10.62 4.18 -9.16
C ALA A 325 9.39 5.02 -8.77
N PHE A 326 9.60 6.16 -8.11
CA PHE A 326 8.56 7.01 -7.55
C PHE A 326 8.60 8.47 -8.04
N ARG A 327 9.61 8.88 -8.83
CA ARG A 327 9.65 10.26 -9.33
C ARG A 327 8.66 10.45 -10.49
N PRO A 328 7.91 11.55 -10.52
CA PRO A 328 7.03 11.85 -11.63
C PRO A 328 7.86 12.11 -12.90
N GLY A 329 7.79 11.18 -13.86
CA GLY A 329 8.48 11.30 -15.16
C GLY A 329 7.85 12.32 -16.12
N VAL A 330 6.68 12.86 -15.76
CA VAL A 330 5.97 13.83 -16.60
C VAL A 330 6.02 15.21 -15.95
N GLY A 331 7.02 16.00 -16.34
CA GLY A 331 7.04 17.42 -16.00
C GLY A 331 5.83 18.12 -16.63
N TYR A 332 5.25 19.09 -15.92
CA TYR A 332 4.14 19.91 -16.43
C TYR A 332 4.43 20.51 -17.81
N THR A 333 5.70 20.83 -18.09
CA THR A 333 6.23 21.28 -19.39
C THR A 333 6.04 20.26 -20.52
N LEU A 334 6.15 18.96 -20.25
CA LEU A 334 5.94 17.86 -21.20
C LEU A 334 4.45 17.67 -21.51
N LEU A 335 3.58 17.72 -20.50
CA LEU A 335 2.12 17.70 -20.70
C LEU A 335 1.64 18.93 -21.48
N LYS A 336 2.16 20.11 -21.17
CA LYS A 336 1.82 21.35 -21.88
C LYS A 336 2.26 21.31 -23.35
N LYS A 337 3.34 20.60 -23.69
CA LYS A 337 3.79 20.36 -25.06
C LYS A 337 2.93 19.34 -25.81
N HIS A 338 2.38 18.36 -25.11
CA HIS A 338 1.60 17.28 -25.71
C HIS A 338 0.11 17.64 -25.88
N PHE A 339 -0.44 18.42 -24.94
CA PHE A 339 -1.84 18.85 -24.94
C PHE A 339 -2.04 20.33 -25.30
N GLY A 340 -0.98 21.13 -25.31
CA GLY A 340 -0.97 22.46 -25.92
C GLY A 340 -0.84 22.33 -27.43
N GLY A 341 -1.94 21.98 -28.10
CA GLY A 341 -2.05 22.07 -29.55
C GLY A 341 -1.61 23.45 -30.05
N GLY A 342 -1.03 23.47 -31.24
CA GLY A 342 -0.37 24.62 -31.84
C GLY A 342 -1.18 25.92 -31.80
N GLN A 343 -0.42 27.02 -31.63
CA GLN A 343 -0.73 28.25 -32.36
C GLN A 343 -0.08 28.17 -33.74
#